data_AF-A0A813ZSQ9-F1
#
_entry.id   AF-A0A813ZSQ9-F1
#
_cell.length_a   1.000
_cell.length_b   1.000
_cell.length_c   1.000
_cell.angle_alpha   90.00
_cell.angle_beta   90.00
_cell.angle_gamma   90.00
#
_symmetry.space_group_name_H-M   'P 1'
#
loop_
_entity.id
_entity.type
_entity.pdbx_description
1 polymer ?
#
loop_
_entity_poly.entity_id
_entity_poly.type
_entity_poly.pdbx_seq_one_letter_code
_entity_poly.pdbx_strand_id
1 'polypeptide(L)'
;MLIIQQIEAHKIIVFERGERGLMFIFNFHGYNSLSDYRIGCSQSGKYKVVLNSDAKSFDGHDRISNEQIFSTENIMWNDKPFSFQIYTPSRTVFVLALIDDNK
;
A
#
# COMPACT_ATOMS: atom_id res chain seq x y z
N MET A 1 9.14 9.13 9.63
CA MET A 1 9.00 7.93 8.79
C MET A 1 8.78 6.78 9.74
N LEU A 2 7.60 6.17 9.74
CA LEU A 2 7.30 5.03 10.62
C LEU A 2 7.22 3.77 9.76
N ILE A 3 8.18 2.87 9.92
CA ILE A 3 8.15 1.56 9.25
C ILE A 3 7.03 0.75 9.91
N ILE A 4 6.05 0.35 9.10
CA ILE A 4 4.90 -0.45 9.55
C ILE A 4 5.22 -1.93 9.40
N GLN A 5 5.95 -2.28 8.34
CA GLN A 5 6.28 -3.67 8.07
C GLN A 5 7.54 -3.74 7.23
N GLN A 6 8.47 -4.59 7.69
CA GLN A 6 9.61 -5.04 6.92
C GLN A 6 9.61 -6.56 6.98
N ILE A 7 9.42 -7.23 5.84
CA ILE A 7 9.62 -8.68 5.77
C ILE A 7 10.81 -8.93 4.87
N GLU A 8 11.95 -9.26 5.47
CA GLU A 8 13.17 -9.54 4.73
C GLU A 8 13.02 -10.74 3.78
N ALA A 9 12.25 -11.75 4.17
CA ALA A 9 11.95 -12.90 3.32
C ALA A 9 11.19 -12.52 2.05
N HIS A 10 10.26 -11.55 2.14
CA HIS A 10 9.44 -11.12 1.01
C HIS A 10 9.96 -9.85 0.31
N LYS A 11 10.99 -9.19 0.86
CA LYS A 11 11.55 -7.93 0.33
C LYS A 11 10.48 -6.83 0.18
N ILE A 12 9.54 -6.80 1.11
CA ILE A 12 8.46 -5.80 1.18
C ILE A 12 8.80 -4.77 2.25
N ILE A 13 8.61 -3.49 1.92
CA ILE A 13 8.68 -2.38 2.87
C ILE A 13 7.38 -1.59 2.80
N VAL A 14 6.72 -1.43 3.94
CA VAL A 14 5.51 -0.60 4.09
C VAL A 14 5.75 0.43 5.18
N PHE A 15 5.44 1.69 4.90
CA PHE A 15 5.55 2.77 5.88
C PHE A 15 4.54 3.89 5.66
N GLU A 16 4.25 4.62 6.73
CA GLU A 16 3.44 5.84 6.72
C GLU A 16 4.33 7.09 6.73
N ARG A 17 3.92 8.12 5.99
CA ARG A 17 4.59 9.43 5.97
C ARG A 17 3.62 10.60 5.78
N GLY A 18 3.88 11.69 6.50
CA GLY A 18 3.15 12.96 6.40
C GLY A 18 1.92 13.01 7.32
N GLU A 19 1.40 14.21 7.54
CA GLU A 19 0.27 14.46 8.46
C GLU A 19 -1.03 13.79 8.00
N ARG A 20 -1.20 13.61 6.68
CA ARG A 20 -2.35 12.93 6.08
C ARG A 20 -2.20 11.40 6.02
N GLY A 21 -1.11 10.84 6.53
CA GLY A 21 -0.92 9.39 6.59
C GLY A 21 -0.82 8.72 5.22
N LEU A 22 0.03 9.23 4.31
CA LEU A 22 0.33 8.55 3.05
C LEU A 22 0.98 7.21 3.34
N MET A 23 0.49 6.15 2.70
CA MET A 23 1.05 4.81 2.82
C MET A 23 1.90 4.50 1.60
N PHE A 24 3.17 4.17 1.83
CA PHE A 24 4.10 3.76 0.80
C PHE A 24 4.27 2.25 0.87
N ILE A 25 4.11 1.58 -0.29
CA ILE A 25 4.24 0.13 -0.41
C ILE A 25 5.28 -0.16 -1.47
N PHE A 26 6.40 -0.75 -1.06
CA PHE A 26 7.47 -1.19 -1.95
C PHE A 26 7.56 -2.71 -1.97
N ASN A 27 7.59 -3.29 -3.16
CA ASN A 27 7.96 -4.68 -3.38
C ASN A 27 9.26 -4.76 -4.17
N PHE A 28 10.36 -5.03 -3.47
CA PHE A 28 11.69 -5.19 -4.06
C PHE A 28 11.99 -6.62 -4.50
N HIS A 29 11.04 -7.55 -4.37
CA HIS A 29 11.25 -8.92 -4.80
C HIS A 29 11.40 -8.97 -6.33
N GLY A 30 12.42 -9.69 -6.83
CA GLY A 30 12.73 -9.70 -8.27
C GLY A 30 11.66 -10.34 -9.16
N TYR A 31 10.93 -11.33 -8.63
CA TYR A 31 9.95 -12.12 -9.39
C TYR A 31 8.63 -12.38 -8.63
N ASN A 32 8.61 -12.36 -7.29
CA ASN A 32 7.43 -12.72 -6.52
C ASN A 32 6.46 -11.54 -6.38
N SER A 33 5.22 -11.77 -6.82
CA SER A 33 4.09 -10.87 -6.62
C SER A 33 3.21 -11.44 -5.51
N LEU A 34 2.77 -10.63 -4.56
CA LEU A 34 1.94 -11.09 -3.45
C LEU A 34 0.51 -10.59 -3.64
N SER A 35 -0.44 -11.51 -3.58
CA SER A 35 -1.88 -11.21 -3.52
C SER A 35 -2.36 -11.30 -2.07
N ASP A 36 -3.43 -10.58 -1.77
CA ASP A 36 -4.12 -10.60 -0.47
C ASP A 36 -3.21 -10.31 0.74
N TYR A 37 -2.11 -9.59 0.49
CA TYR A 37 -1.11 -9.29 1.50
C TYR A 37 -1.64 -8.19 2.44
N ARG A 38 -1.72 -8.50 3.74
CA ARG A 38 -2.30 -7.60 4.73
C ARG A 38 -1.26 -6.61 5.25
N ILE A 39 -1.62 -5.33 5.27
CA ILE A 39 -0.82 -4.24 5.80
C ILE A 39 -1.60 -3.47 6.87
N GLY A 40 -0.89 -3.01 7.91
CA GLY A 40 -1.46 -2.19 8.98
C GLY A 40 -1.56 -0.72 8.57
N CYS A 41 -2.54 0.00 9.11
CA CYS A 41 -2.71 1.44 8.92
C CYS A 41 -3.26 2.12 10.18
N SER A 42 -2.88 3.38 10.38
CA SER A 42 -3.23 4.14 11.59
C SER A 42 -4.64 4.72 11.57
N GLN A 43 -5.18 5.00 10.38
CA GLN A 43 -6.49 5.64 10.22
C GLN A 43 -7.45 4.68 9.51
N SER A 44 -8.71 4.66 9.96
CA SER A 44 -9.77 3.92 9.27
C SER A 44 -10.33 4.76 8.11
N GLY A 45 -10.88 4.09 7.11
CA GLY A 45 -11.57 4.72 5.99
C GLY A 45 -11.29 4.03 4.68
N LYS A 46 -11.30 4.82 3.60
CA LYS A 46 -11.01 4.37 2.25
C LYS A 46 -9.73 5.03 1.75
N TYR A 47 -8.86 4.23 1.16
CA TYR A 47 -7.61 4.67 0.58
C TYR A 47 -7.64 4.53 -0.94
N LYS A 48 -7.13 5.53 -1.66
CA LYS A 48 -6.99 5.50 -3.12
C LYS A 48 -5.53 5.52 -3.54
N VAL A 49 -5.24 4.96 -4.70
CA VAL A 49 -3.92 5.05 -5.33
C VAL A 49 -3.65 6.51 -5.75
N VAL A 50 -2.51 7.06 -5.32
CA VAL A 50 -2.06 8.41 -5.70
C VAL A 50 -0.71 8.41 -6.43
N LEU A 51 0.00 7.28 -6.39
CA LEU A 51 1.17 7.01 -7.21
C LEU A 51 1.22 5.51 -7.51
N ASN A 52 1.55 5.16 -8.74
CA ASN A 52 1.68 3.77 -9.19
C ASN A 52 2.84 3.66 -10.17
N SER A 53 3.95 3.07 -9.76
CA SER A 53 5.10 2.88 -10.65
C SER A 53 4.87 1.83 -11.73
N ASP A 54 3.85 0.97 -11.57
CA ASP A 54 3.51 -0.06 -12.56
C ASP A 54 2.56 0.47 -13.64
N ALA A 55 2.17 1.74 -13.61
CA ALA A 55 1.33 2.33 -14.64
C ALA A 55 2.05 2.39 -16.00
N LYS A 56 1.30 2.28 -17.11
CA LYS A 56 1.87 2.33 -18.48
C LYS A 56 2.65 3.61 -18.77
N SER A 57 2.28 4.74 -18.16
CA SER A 57 2.99 6.02 -18.32
C SER A 57 4.43 5.98 -17.80
N PHE A 58 4.77 5.00 -16.96
CA PHE A 58 6.12 4.76 -16.45
C PHE A 58 6.72 3.47 -17.03
N ASP A 59 6.23 3.00 -18.18
CA ASP A 59 6.59 1.73 -18.82
C ASP A 59 6.39 0.49 -17.92
N GLY A 60 5.43 0.59 -16.99
CA GLY A 60 5.00 -0.53 -16.17
C GLY A 60 4.00 -1.45 -16.88
N HIS A 61 3.59 -2.52 -16.20
CA HIS A 61 2.71 -3.56 -16.75
C HIS A 61 1.22 -3.32 -16.54
N ASP A 62 0.83 -2.22 -15.90
CA ASP A 62 -0.55 -1.81 -15.62
C ASP A 62 -1.33 -2.80 -14.75
N ARG A 63 -0.65 -3.47 -13.81
CA ARG A 63 -1.27 -4.53 -12.98
C ARG A 63 -1.97 -3.98 -11.73
N ILE A 64 -1.70 -2.72 -11.36
CA ILE A 64 -2.38 -2.00 -10.29
C ILE A 64 -3.28 -0.96 -10.96
N SER A 65 -4.58 -1.01 -10.69
CA SER A 65 -5.52 0.01 -11.17
C SER A 65 -5.39 1.28 -10.34
N ASN A 66 -5.35 2.44 -11.00
CA ASN A 66 -5.31 3.74 -10.32
C ASN A 66 -6.67 4.10 -9.69
N GLU A 67 -7.74 3.45 -10.13
CA GLU A 67 -9.12 3.58 -9.66
C GLU A 67 -9.41 2.67 -8.45
N GLN A 68 -8.46 1.81 -8.07
CA GLN A 68 -8.63 0.87 -6.98
C GLN A 68 -8.78 1.61 -5.64
N ILE A 69 -9.81 1.21 -4.89
CA ILE A 69 -10.11 1.70 -3.55
C ILE A 69 -9.91 0.59 -2.53
N PHE A 70 -9.15 0.86 -1.48
CA PHE A 70 -8.91 -0.06 -0.38
C PHE A 70 -9.72 0.40 0.83
N SER A 71 -10.57 -0.49 1.37
CA SER A 71 -11.36 -0.20 2.57
C SER A 71 -10.69 -0.85 3.78
N THR A 72 -10.50 -0.09 4.85
CA THR A 72 -9.89 -0.61 6.08
C THR A 72 -10.86 -1.50 6.86
N GLU A 73 -10.32 -2.51 7.51
CA GLU A 73 -11.01 -3.35 8.48
C GLU A 73 -10.50 -3.05 9.90
N ASN A 74 -11.37 -3.23 10.90
CA ASN A 74 -11.01 -3.11 12.33
C ASN A 74 -10.30 -4.38 12.82
N ILE A 75 -9.16 -4.68 12.17
CA ILE A 75 -8.31 -5.83 12.44
C ILE A 75 -6.91 -5.31 12.71
N MET A 76 -6.41 -5.54 13.93
CA MET A 76 -5.08 -5.14 14.35
C MET A 76 -4.01 -5.91 13.58
N TRP A 77 -2.99 -5.21 13.06
CA TRP A 77 -1.90 -5.82 12.30
C TRP A 77 -0.61 -5.00 12.44
N ASN A 78 0.51 -5.63 12.81
CA ASN A 78 1.81 -4.96 13.05
C ASN A 78 1.68 -3.67 13.89
N ASP A 79 1.06 -3.78 15.07
CA ASP A 79 0.84 -2.68 16.01
C ASP A 79 0.02 -1.49 15.47
N LYS A 80 -0.74 -1.71 14.39
CA LYS A 80 -1.70 -0.76 13.85
C LYS A 80 -3.14 -1.20 14.14
N PRO A 81 -4.04 -0.26 14.49
CA PRO A 81 -5.41 -0.58 14.88
C PRO A 81 -6.27 -1.09 13.72
N PHE A 82 -5.96 -0.68 12.48
CA PHE A 82 -6.69 -1.06 11.29
C PHE A 82 -5.76 -1.75 10.28
N SER A 83 -6.35 -2.50 9.35
CA SER A 83 -5.59 -3.11 8.26
C SER A 83 -6.45 -3.33 7.02
N PHE A 84 -5.81 -3.61 5.90
CA PHE A 84 -6.48 -4.04 4.67
C PHE A 84 -5.52 -4.87 3.82
N GLN A 85 -6.08 -5.57 2.84
CA GLN A 85 -5.31 -6.41 1.92
C GLN A 85 -4.98 -5.67 0.63
N ILE A 86 -3.79 -5.95 0.11
CA ILE A 86 -3.29 -5.38 -1.15
C ILE A 86 -2.77 -6.49 -2.08
N TYR A 87 -2.80 -6.19 -3.37
CA TYR A 87 -1.98 -6.88 -4.35
C TYR A 87 -0.72 -6.04 -4.60
N THR A 88 0.45 -6.67 -4.57
CA THR A 88 1.73 -6.01 -4.77
C THR A 88 2.60 -6.78 -5.78
N PRO A 89 2.65 -6.34 -7.04
CA PRO A 89 3.49 -6.96 -8.05
C PRO A 89 4.98 -6.82 -7.74
N SER A 90 5.78 -7.76 -8.23
CA SER A 90 7.24 -7.70 -8.11
C SER A 90 7.84 -6.43 -8.72
N ARG A 91 8.85 -5.85 -8.06
CA ARG A 91 9.59 -4.66 -8.47
C ARG A 91 8.71 -3.41 -8.67
N THR A 92 7.74 -3.19 -7.78
CA THR A 92 6.83 -2.04 -7.85
C THR A 92 6.85 -1.19 -6.60
N VAL A 93 6.45 0.07 -6.75
CA VAL A 93 6.01 0.94 -5.66
C VAL A 93 4.67 1.56 -6.02
N PHE A 94 3.78 1.62 -5.03
CA PHE A 94 2.59 2.45 -5.11
C PHE A 94 2.32 3.13 -3.78
N VAL A 95 1.62 4.26 -3.85
CA VAL A 95 1.31 5.10 -2.70
C VAL A 95 -0.19 5.25 -2.59
N LEU A 96 -0.69 5.08 -1.38
CA LEU A 96 -2.09 5.26 -1.06
C LEU A 96 -2.30 6.51 -0.21
N ALA A 97 -3.39 7.22 -0.46
CA ALA A 97 -3.85 8.32 0.37
C ALA A 97 -5.27 8.04 0.88
N LEU A 98 -5.54 8.42 2.12
CA LEU A 98 -6.88 8.41 2.66
C LEU A 98 -7.76 9.37 1.83
N ILE A 99 -8.99 8.94 1.54
CA ILE A 99 -9.99 9.77 0.88
C ILE A 99 -10.61 10.67 1.95
N ASP A 100 -10.36 11.97 1.84
CA ASP A 100 -11.02 12.97 2.67
C ASP A 100 -12.45 13.16 2.13
N ASP A 101 -13.49 12.73 2.86
CA ASP A 101 -14.89 13.00 2.51
C ASP A 101 -15.31 14.48 2.75
N ASN A 102 -14.38 15.33 3.19
CA ASN A 102 -14.61 16.73 3.59
C ASN A 102 -14.10 17.76 2.55
N LYS A 103 -14.18 17.46 1.26
CA LYS A 103 -13.95 18.44 0.19
C LYS A 103 -15.04 18.42 -0.87
#